data_AF-A0AAV6WY72-F1
#
_entry.id   AF-A0AAV6WY72-F1
#
_cell.length_a   1.000
_cell.length_b   1.000
_cell.length_c   1.000
_cell.angle_alpha   90.00
_cell.angle_beta   90.00
_cell.angle_gamma   90.00
#
_symmetry.space_group_name_H-M   'P 1'
#
loop_
_entity.id
_entity.type
_entity.pdbx_description
1 polymer ?
#
loop_
_entity_poly.entity_id
_entity_poly.type
_entity_poly.pdbx_seq_one_letter_code
_entity_poly.pdbx_strand_id
1 'polypeptide(L)'
;METAQNQQQAVCGKEALDLLNCVAQSPYDQEKCVALLQSLRQCVLNKKVKKFSLAEPHKEQADSSMIWSKTETWKWSTKLSH
;
A
#
# COMPACT_ATOMS: atom_id res chain seq x y z
N MET A 1 5.27 -17.77 10.07
CA MET A 1 6.41 -16.84 10.25
C MET A 1 6.88 -16.46 8.85
N GLU A 2 6.14 -15.56 8.23
CA GLU A 2 6.12 -15.39 6.78
C GLU A 2 6.68 -14.03 6.36
N THR A 3 7.44 -14.10 5.26
CA THR A 3 7.99 -13.01 4.45
C THR A 3 9.21 -12.27 5.00
N ALA A 4 10.27 -13.04 5.27
CA ALA A 4 11.62 -12.52 5.15
C ALA A 4 12.10 -12.75 3.71
N GLN A 5 12.62 -11.69 3.09
CA GLN A 5 13.61 -11.71 2.01
C GLN A 5 13.12 -11.78 0.55
N ASN A 6 12.53 -10.68 0.09
CA ASN A 6 12.97 -10.08 -1.18
C ASN A 6 13.25 -8.59 -0.93
N GLN A 7 14.26 -8.31 -0.11
CA GLN A 7 14.58 -6.98 0.39
C GLN A 7 15.62 -6.30 -0.50
N GLN A 8 15.20 -5.81 -1.66
CA GLN A 8 15.63 -4.47 -2.02
C GLN A 8 15.06 -3.58 -0.92
N GLN A 9 15.83 -3.30 0.13
CA GLN A 9 15.38 -2.49 1.26
C GLN A 9 14.79 -1.20 0.69
N ALA A 10 13.47 -1.06 0.81
CA ALA A 10 12.77 0.12 0.33
C ALA A 10 13.44 1.34 0.97
N VAL A 11 13.91 2.25 0.13
CA VAL A 11 14.67 3.41 0.59
C VAL A 11 13.73 4.25 1.45
N CYS A 12 14.05 4.35 2.76
CA CYS A 12 13.23 4.95 3.82
C CYS A 12 12.01 4.14 4.30
N GLY A 13 11.95 2.83 4.02
CA GLY A 13 10.81 1.98 4.39
C GLY A 13 10.62 1.83 5.91
N LYS A 14 11.70 1.92 6.70
CA LYS A 14 11.62 1.85 8.16
C LYS A 14 10.93 3.07 8.74
N GLU A 15 11.31 4.26 8.30
CA GLU A 15 10.74 5.55 8.72
C GLU A 15 9.27 5.66 8.30
N ALA A 16 8.92 5.16 7.11
CA ALA A 16 7.54 5.09 6.66
C ALA A 16 6.70 4.17 7.55
N LEU A 17 7.22 2.97 7.86
CA LEU A 17 6.52 2.02 8.73
C LEU A 17 6.31 2.57 10.13
N ASP A 18 7.32 3.23 10.71
CA ASP A 18 7.23 3.81 12.05
C ASP A 18 6.17 4.92 12.10
N LEU A 19 6.14 5.79 11.09
CA LEU A 19 5.10 6.82 10.96
C LEU A 19 3.69 6.22 10.84
N LEU A 20 3.52 5.19 10.00
CA LEU A 20 2.23 4.52 9.83
C LEU A 20 1.75 3.88 11.15
N ASN A 21 2.67 3.24 11.88
CA ASN A 21 2.38 2.69 13.20
C ASN A 21 2.04 3.79 14.20
N CYS A 22 2.65 4.98 14.11
CA CYS A 22 2.29 6.12 14.95
C CYS A 22 0.87 6.61 14.70
N VAL A 23 0.47 6.78 13.44
CA VAL A 23 -0.88 7.25 13.07
C VAL A 23 -1.96 6.24 13.47
N ALA A 24 -1.64 4.95 13.46
CA ALA A 24 -2.56 3.89 13.87
C ALA A 24 -2.71 3.73 15.40
N GLN A 25 -1.82 4.34 16.19
CA GLN A 25 -1.91 4.27 17.66
C GLN A 25 -3.07 5.11 18.19
N SER A 26 -3.72 4.58 19.23
CA SER A 26 -4.75 5.26 20.01
C SER A 26 -4.34 5.23 21.49
N PRO A 27 -4.22 6.38 22.17
CA PRO A 27 -4.51 7.74 21.68
C PRO A 27 -3.50 8.22 20.62
N TYR A 28 -3.96 9.12 19.74
CA TYR A 28 -3.11 9.74 18.73
C TYR A 28 -2.17 10.75 19.38
N ASP A 29 -0.88 10.59 19.11
CA ASP A 29 0.18 11.45 19.65
C ASP A 29 0.78 12.31 18.52
N GLN A 30 0.23 13.51 18.36
CA GLN A 30 0.54 14.40 17.23
C GLN A 30 2.01 14.77 17.17
N GLU A 31 2.63 15.12 18.30
CA GLU A 31 4.02 15.55 18.35
C GLU A 31 4.97 14.41 17.96
N LYS A 32 4.70 13.21 18.48
CA LYS A 32 5.45 12.00 18.13
C LYS A 32 5.35 11.69 16.63
N CYS A 33 4.15 11.72 16.05
CA CYS A 33 3.98 11.40 14.64
C CYS A 33 4.58 12.47 13.72
N VAL A 34 4.53 13.75 14.11
CA VAL A 34 5.20 14.83 13.37
C VAL A 34 6.73 14.67 13.38
N ALA A 35 7.32 14.24 14.50
CA ALA A 35 8.77 13.96 14.56
C ALA A 35 9.18 12.80 13.62
N LEU A 36 8.37 11.76 13.53
CA LEU A 36 8.58 10.64 12.61
C LEU A 36 8.42 11.06 11.15
N LEU A 37 7.47 11.94 10.85
CA LEU A 37 7.31 12.54 9.53
C LEU A 37 8.55 13.35 9.12
N GLN A 38 9.14 14.12 10.03
CA GLN A 38 10.38 14.86 9.75
C GLN A 38 11.53 13.88 9.46
N SER A 39 11.65 12.80 10.23
CA SER A 39 12.65 11.76 10.01
C SER A 39 12.51 11.11 8.63
N LEU A 40 11.29 10.74 8.25
CA LEU A 40 10.99 10.22 6.91
C LEU A 40 11.39 11.23 5.82
N ARG A 41 10.99 12.50 5.97
CA ARG A 41 11.34 13.57 5.03
C ARG A 41 12.86 13.71 4.87
N GLN A 42 13.63 13.67 5.96
CA GLN A 42 15.09 13.74 5.90
C GLN A 42 15.68 12.55 5.14
N CYS A 43 15.20 11.33 5.39
CA CYS A 43 15.68 10.16 4.65
C CYS A 43 15.44 10.30 3.13
N VAL A 44 14.25 10.74 2.74
CA VAL A 44 13.86 10.93 1.33
C VAL A 44 14.76 11.95 0.63
N LEU A 45 15.00 13.08 1.28
CA LEU A 45 15.87 14.13 0.75
C LEU A 45 17.32 13.64 0.63
N ASN A 46 17.84 12.95 1.65
CA ASN A 46 19.21 12.47 1.69
C ASN A 46 19.49 11.35 0.68
N LYS A 47 18.52 10.46 0.47
CA LYS A 47 18.67 9.32 -0.44
C LYS A 47 18.34 9.64 -1.90
N LYS A 48 17.95 10.88 -2.21
CA LYS A 48 17.64 11.35 -3.58
C LYS A 48 16.71 10.38 -4.34
N VAL A 49 15.70 9.85 -3.65
CA VAL A 49 14.71 8.95 -4.23
C VAL A 49 13.97 9.67 -5.36
N LYS A 50 14.33 9.31 -6.60
CA LYS A 50 13.72 9.86 -7.82
C LYS A 50 12.40 9.12 -8.04
N LYS A 51 11.31 9.77 -7.60
CA LYS A 51 9.91 9.36 -7.77
C LYS A 51 9.56 8.03 -7.11
N PHE A 52 8.69 8.11 -6.11
CA PHE A 52 7.95 6.96 -5.63
C PHE A 52 6.84 6.68 -6.64
N SER A 53 6.95 5.56 -7.36
CA SER A 53 5.80 4.99 -8.06
C SER A 53 5.20 3.95 -7.13
N LEU A 54 3.94 4.13 -6.76
CA LEU A 54 3.12 2.97 -6.40
C LEU A 54 3.05 2.17 -7.70
N ALA A 55 3.73 1.02 -7.77
CA ALA A 55 3.73 0.21 -8.98
C ALA A 55 2.28 0.07 -9.46
N GLU A 56 1.99 0.55 -10.68
CA GLU A 56 0.80 0.05 -11.38
C GLU A 56 0.96 -1.48 -11.43
N PRO A 57 -0.09 -2.26 -11.15
CA PRO A 57 -0.01 -3.70 -11.27
C PRO A 57 0.58 -3.99 -12.65
N HIS A 58 1.74 -4.65 -12.65
CA HIS A 58 2.42 -5.09 -13.86
C HIS A 58 1.39 -5.86 -14.68
N LYS A 59 0.86 -5.23 -15.74
CA LYS A 59 0.16 -5.92 -16.80
C LYS A 59 1.21 -6.81 -17.45
N GLU A 60 1.38 -8.00 -16.90
CA GLU A 60 1.94 -9.12 -17.63
C GLU A 60 1.16 -9.19 -18.94
N GLN A 61 1.90 -9.21 -20.04
CA GLN A 61 1.37 -9.35 -21.39
C GLN A 61 0.54 -10.63 -21.45
N ALA A 62 -0.77 -10.54 -21.19
CA ALA A 62 -1.73 -11.47 -21.74
C ALA A 62 -1.94 -11.01 -23.19
N ASP A 63 -1.23 -11.70 -24.08
CA ASP A 63 -1.62 -11.86 -25.48
C ASP A 63 -3.15 -11.90 -25.53
N SER A 64 -3.72 -10.92 -26.24
CA SER A 64 -5.16 -10.69 -26.32
C SER A 64 -5.80 -11.75 -27.22
N SER A 65 -5.77 -12.99 -26.76
CA SER A 65 -6.62 -14.08 -27.22
C SER A 65 -7.28 -14.73 -26.00
N MET A 66 -8.02 -13.94 -25.22
CA MET A 66 -9.15 -14.49 -24.48
C MET A 66 -10.19 -13.42 -24.22
N ILE A 67 -11.17 -13.44 -25.11
CA ILE A 67 -12.44 -12.74 -24.99
C ILE A 67 -13.13 -13.29 -23.73
N TRP A 68 -13.11 -12.57 -22.60
CA TRP A 68 -14.06 -12.87 -21.52
C TRP A 68 -15.43 -12.41 -21.99
N SER A 69 -16.12 -13.30 -22.69
CA SER A 69 -17.55 -13.20 -22.88
C SER A 69 -18.23 -13.32 -21.52
N LYS A 70 -18.91 -12.23 -21.15
CA LYS A 70 -20.17 -12.11 -20.42
C LYS A 70 -20.60 -13.21 -19.45
N THR A 71 -21.25 -12.68 -18.41
CA THR A 71 -22.23 -13.25 -17.48
C THR A 71 -21.67 -13.93 -16.26
N GLU A 72 -21.77 -13.24 -15.13
CA GLU A 72 -22.48 -13.75 -13.96
C GLU A 72 -22.96 -12.58 -13.11
N THR A 73 -24.27 -12.37 -13.15
CA THR A 73 -25.01 -11.42 -12.32
C THR A 73 -24.86 -11.82 -10.86
N TRP A 74 -24.30 -10.93 -10.04
CA TRP A 74 -24.31 -11.03 -8.58
C TRP A 74 -25.74 -10.93 -8.07
N LYS A 75 -26.47 -12.05 -8.06
CA LYS A 75 -27.83 -12.14 -7.52
C LYS A 75 -27.75 -12.39 -6.01
N TRP A 76 -27.44 -11.35 -5.25
CA TRP A 76 -27.63 -11.35 -3.80
C TRP A 76 -28.51 -10.16 -3.42
N SER A 77 -29.80 -10.41 -3.20
CA SER A 77 -30.62 -9.63 -2.27
C SER A 77 -32.00 -10.26 -2.08
N THR A 78 -32.17 -10.74 -0.86
CA THR A 78 -33.36 -10.60 -0.01
C THR A 78 -34.67 -11.23 -0.47
N LYS A 79 -34.89 -12.42 0.09
CA LYS A 79 -36.18 -12.87 0.61
C LYS A 79 -36.84 -11.73 1.40
N LEU A 80 -37.97 -11.21 0.91
CA LEU A 80 -38.89 -10.36 1.68
C LEU A 80 -40.28 -10.97 1.57
N SER A 81 -40.78 -11.47 2.70
CA SER A 81 -42.16 -11.92 2.90
C SER A 81 -43.14 -10.78 2.66
N HIS A 82 -44.20 -11.02 1.89
CA HIS A 82 -45.56 -11.20 2.42
C HIS A 82 -46.45 -11.89 1.39
#